data_AF-A0A831JPF4-F1
#
_entry.id   AF-A0A831JPF4-F1
#
_cell.length_a   1.000
_cell.length_b   1.000
_cell.length_c   1.000
_cell.angle_alpha   90.00
_cell.angle_beta   90.00
_cell.angle_gamma   90.00
#
_symmetry.space_group_name_H-M   'P 1'
#
loop_
_entity.id
_entity.type
_entity.pdbx_description
1 polymer ?
#
loop_
_entity_poly.entity_id
_entity_poly.type
_entity_poly.pdbx_seq_one_letter_code
_entity_poly.pdbx_strand_id
1 'polypeptide(L)'
;MNRKVLMDTLGWGFLLWLFGYGLGILLFTIVPASAIGWIITPIGTLITLYVLFKKISGSFKHYLLISVSWTLIAIVFDYFFLVKAFNPADGYYKLDVYLYYALTFTLPLIAGWSKPK
;
A
#
# COMPACT_ATOMS: atom_id res chain seq x y z
N MET A 1 -18.33 14.66 -1.94
CA MET A 1 -17.97 13.23 -1.79
C MET A 1 -18.27 12.79 -0.37
N ASN A 2 -18.78 11.56 -0.15
CA ASN A 2 -19.09 11.07 1.20
C ASN A 2 -17.80 10.98 2.04
N ARG A 3 -17.83 11.45 3.29
CA ARG A 3 -16.68 11.41 4.22
C ARG A 3 -16.09 10.01 4.38
N LYS A 4 -16.94 8.96 4.41
CA LYS A 4 -16.49 7.58 4.49
C LYS A 4 -15.72 7.15 3.24
N VAL A 5 -16.23 7.53 2.07
CA VAL A 5 -15.55 7.22 0.80
C VAL A 5 -14.18 7.88 0.74
N LEU A 6 -14.09 9.16 1.14
CA LEU A 6 -12.81 9.88 1.22
C LEU A 6 -11.82 9.20 2.18
N MET A 7 -12.29 8.79 3.36
CA MET A 7 -11.44 8.09 4.33
C MET A 7 -10.99 6.72 3.80
N ASP A 8 -11.88 5.96 3.17
CA ASP A 8 -11.56 4.65 2.61
C ASP A 8 -10.58 4.72 1.43
N THR A 9 -10.74 5.69 0.53
CA THR A 9 -9.92 5.78 -0.69
C THR A 9 -8.63 6.53 -0.48
N LEU A 10 -8.64 7.68 0.20
CA LEU A 10 -7.45 8.52 0.38
C LEU A 10 -6.83 8.36 1.76
N GLY A 11 -7.65 8.38 2.81
CA GLY A 11 -7.18 8.33 4.20
C GLY A 11 -6.41 7.05 4.51
N TRP A 12 -7.04 5.89 4.35
CA TRP A 12 -6.41 4.61 4.60
C TRP A 12 -5.24 4.32 3.65
N GLY A 13 -5.36 4.67 2.36
CA GLY A 13 -4.29 4.50 1.39
C GLY A 13 -3.03 5.26 1.79
N PHE A 14 -3.19 6.53 2.19
CA PHE A 14 -2.10 7.35 2.67
C PHE A 14 -1.53 6.84 4.00
N LEU A 15 -2.36 6.46 4.98
CA LEU A 15 -1.91 5.96 6.27
C LEU A 15 -1.14 4.64 6.15
N LEU A 16 -1.59 3.73 5.29
CA LEU A 16 -0.91 2.46 5.02
C LEU A 16 0.44 2.69 4.33
N TRP A 17 0.48 3.59 3.34
CA TRP A 17 1.73 4.00 2.71
C TRP A 17 2.70 4.63 3.72
N LEU A 18 2.22 5.57 4.54
CA LEU A 18 3.03 6.26 5.54
C LEU A 18 3.59 5.28 6.58
N PHE A 19 2.80 4.30 6.99
CA PHE A 19 3.26 3.22 7.87
C PHE A 19 4.40 2.42 7.23
N GLY A 20 4.23 1.99 5.97
CA GLY A 20 5.26 1.25 5.24
C GLY A 20 6.53 2.09 5.03
N TYR A 21 6.38 3.35 4.65
CA TYR A 21 7.47 4.31 4.51
C TYR A 21 8.24 4.48 5.83
N GLY A 22 7.55 4.75 6.94
CA GLY A 22 8.17 4.89 8.26
C GLY A 22 8.89 3.63 8.71
N LEU A 23 8.28 2.46 8.50
CA LEU A 23 8.91 1.17 8.80
C LEU A 23 10.17 0.95 7.95
N GLY A 24 10.16 1.34 6.68
CA GLY A 24 11.33 1.29 5.80
C GLY A 24 12.48 2.16 6.28
N ILE A 25 12.19 3.40 6.71
CA ILE A 25 13.21 4.29 7.28
C ILE A 25 13.84 3.67 8.54
N LEU A 26 13.02 3.07 9.42
CA LEU A 26 13.54 2.38 10.62
C LEU A 26 14.41 1.17 10.24
N LEU A 27 13.91 0.30 9.37
CA LEU A 27 14.62 -0.92 8.94
C LEU A 27 15.92 -0.61 8.20
N PHE A 28 16.01 0.52 7.50
CA PHE A 28 17.22 0.95 6.81
C PHE A 28 18.45 1.05 7.74
N THR A 29 18.22 1.27 9.05
CA THR A 29 19.30 1.32 10.05
C THR A 29 19.74 -0.05 10.58
N ILE A 30 18.99 -1.11 10.27
CA ILE A 30 19.13 -2.43 10.92
C ILE A 30 19.44 -3.53 9.88
N VAL A 31 18.90 -3.44 8.66
CA VAL A 31 19.01 -4.50 7.64
C VAL A 31 19.49 -3.96 6.29
N PRO A 32 20.08 -4.81 5.42
CA PRO A 32 20.47 -4.41 4.07
C PRO A 32 19.29 -3.89 3.25
N ALA A 33 19.52 -2.87 2.43
CA ALA A 33 18.47 -2.23 1.62
C ALA A 33 17.69 -3.21 0.71
N SER A 34 18.35 -4.26 0.22
CA SER A 34 17.73 -5.30 -0.61
C SER A 34 16.75 -6.21 0.15
N ALA A 35 16.81 -6.26 1.48
CA ALA A 35 15.92 -7.06 2.31
C ALA A 35 14.70 -6.28 2.83
N ILE A 36 14.75 -4.95 2.80
CA ILE A 36 13.73 -4.08 3.41
C ILE A 36 12.35 -4.33 2.82
N GLY A 37 12.19 -4.30 1.50
CA GLY A 37 10.89 -4.50 0.86
C GLY A 37 10.33 -5.90 1.13
N TRP A 38 11.18 -6.92 1.16
CA TRP A 38 10.78 -8.29 1.51
C TRP A 38 10.32 -8.45 2.96
N ILE A 39 10.80 -7.62 3.89
CA ILE A 39 10.35 -7.61 5.30
C ILE A 39 9.06 -6.80 5.46
N ILE A 40 8.97 -5.63 4.82
CA ILE A 40 7.79 -4.76 4.92
C ILE A 40 6.57 -5.40 4.27
N THR A 41 6.73 -6.00 3.09
CA THR A 41 5.62 -6.55 2.28
C THR A 41 4.71 -7.51 3.06
N PRO A 42 5.20 -8.57 3.75
CA PRO A 42 4.33 -9.46 4.52
C PRO A 42 3.61 -8.74 5.68
N ILE A 43 4.30 -7.86 6.41
CA ILE A 43 3.71 -7.10 7.53
C ILE A 43 2.61 -6.16 7.00
N GLY A 44 2.93 -5.38 5.97
CA GLY A 44 2.01 -4.47 5.30
C GLY A 44 0.80 -5.19 4.71
N THR A 45 1.00 -6.38 4.15
CA THR A 45 -0.09 -7.23 3.61
C THR A 45 -1.06 -7.63 4.72
N LEU A 46 -0.57 -8.09 5.87
CA LEU A 46 -1.43 -8.47 7.00
C LEU A 46 -2.24 -7.28 7.54
N ILE A 47 -1.61 -6.10 7.66
CA ILE A 47 -2.29 -4.89 8.11
C ILE A 47 -3.31 -4.42 7.07
N THR A 48 -2.97 -4.46 5.79
CA THR A 48 -3.86 -4.11 4.68
C THR A 48 -5.09 -5.01 4.67
N LEU A 49 -4.91 -6.33 4.82
CA LEU A 49 -6.00 -7.28 4.95
C LEU A 49 -6.88 -6.97 6.17
N TYR A 50 -6.28 -6.67 7.33
CA TYR A 50 -7.03 -6.26 8.51
C TYR A 50 -7.91 -5.02 8.23
N VAL A 51 -7.36 -3.98 7.60
CA VAL A 51 -8.11 -2.76 7.26
C VAL A 51 -9.24 -3.09 6.27
N LEU A 52 -8.95 -3.81 5.19
CA LEU A 52 -9.93 -4.20 4.18
C LEU A 52 -11.09 -5.01 4.78
N PHE A 53 -10.81 -5.97 5.65
CA PHE A 53 -11.85 -6.82 6.22
C PHE A 53 -12.58 -6.19 7.40
N LYS A 54 -11.90 -5.44 8.28
CA LYS A 54 -12.49 -4.93 9.53
C LYS A 54 -12.96 -3.48 9.48
N LYS A 55 -12.40 -2.64 8.61
CA LYS A 55 -12.67 -1.19 8.60
C LYS A 55 -13.49 -0.75 7.39
N ILE A 56 -13.29 -1.39 6.25
CA ILE A 56 -13.94 -1.00 5.00
C ILE A 56 -15.21 -1.81 4.80
N SER A 57 -16.27 -1.16 4.32
CA SER A 57 -17.50 -1.85 3.89
C SER A 57 -18.18 -1.05 2.78
N GLY A 58 -18.65 -1.75 1.75
CA GLY A 58 -19.24 -1.15 0.56
C GLY A 58 -19.40 -2.17 -0.56
N SER A 59 -19.87 -1.70 -1.71
CA SER A 59 -20.04 -2.53 -2.91
C SER A 59 -18.70 -2.88 -3.57
N PHE A 60 -18.69 -3.86 -4.46
CA PHE A 60 -17.50 -4.19 -5.25
C PHE A 60 -16.94 -2.98 -6.02
N LYS A 61 -17.80 -2.09 -6.55
CA LYS A 61 -17.37 -0.84 -7.20
C LYS A 61 -16.60 0.08 -6.25
N HIS A 62 -16.94 0.08 -4.96
CA HIS A 62 -16.19 0.83 -3.94
C HIS A 62 -14.79 0.25 -3.74
N TYR A 63 -14.67 -1.07 -3.66
CA TYR A 63 -13.36 -1.75 -3.58
C TYR A 63 -12.51 -1.54 -4.84
N LEU A 64 -13.11 -1.48 -6.03
CA LEU A 64 -12.40 -1.14 -7.25
C LEU A 64 -11.81 0.28 -7.19
N LEU A 65 -12.59 1.25 -6.68
CA LEU A 65 -12.11 2.62 -6.48
C LEU A 65 -10.95 2.66 -5.48
N ILE A 66 -11.05 1.88 -4.40
CA ILE A 66 -9.99 1.74 -3.38
C ILE A 66 -8.72 1.17 -4.01
N SER A 67 -8.81 0.07 -4.77
CA SER A 67 -7.67 -0.54 -5.47
C SER A 67 -6.91 0.46 -6.33
N VAL A 68 -7.62 1.19 -7.19
CA VAL A 68 -6.98 2.19 -8.05
C VAL A 68 -6.39 3.33 -7.23
N SER A 69 -7.14 3.86 -6.26
CA SER A 69 -6.69 5.01 -5.46
C SER A 69 -5.46 4.68 -4.63
N TRP A 70 -5.44 3.53 -3.95
CA TRP A 70 -4.32 3.13 -3.10
C TRP A 70 -3.06 2.85 -3.92
N THR A 71 -3.19 2.17 -5.06
CA THR A 71 -2.04 1.95 -5.95
C THR A 71 -1.49 3.26 -6.50
N LEU A 72 -2.35 4.22 -6.87
CA LEU A 72 -1.89 5.55 -7.29
C LEU A 72 -1.18 6.31 -6.18
N ILE A 73 -1.72 6.28 -4.95
CA ILE A 73 -1.07 6.87 -3.79
C ILE A 73 0.33 6.25 -3.60
N ALA A 74 0.43 4.93 -3.60
CA ALA A 74 1.69 4.22 -3.45
C ALA A 74 2.73 4.67 -4.50
N ILE A 75 2.37 4.61 -5.78
CA ILE A 75 3.28 4.96 -6.88
C ILE A 75 3.71 6.44 -6.81
N VAL A 76 2.76 7.35 -6.59
CA VAL A 76 3.05 8.79 -6.57
C VAL A 76 3.95 9.14 -5.39
N PHE A 77 3.62 8.64 -4.20
CA PHE A 77 4.41 8.95 -3.02
C PHE A 77 5.78 8.25 -3.04
N ASP A 78 5.88 7.00 -3.49
CA ASP A 78 7.18 6.34 -3.67
C ASP A 78 8.05 7.10 -4.67
N TYR A 79 7.47 7.60 -5.77
CA TYR A 79 8.21 8.39 -6.74
C TYR A 79 8.81 9.66 -6.11
N PHE A 80 8.03 10.41 -5.33
CA PHE A 80 8.54 11.64 -4.72
C PHE A 80 9.46 11.39 -3.53
N PHE A 81 9.08 10.50 -2.61
CA PHE A 81 9.76 10.32 -1.33
C PHE A 81 10.82 9.22 -1.34
N LEU A 82 10.81 8.32 -2.32
CA LEU A 82 11.81 7.25 -2.41
C LEU A 82 12.70 7.40 -3.64
N VAL A 83 12.11 7.56 -4.83
CA VAL A 83 12.89 7.71 -6.07
C VAL A 83 13.60 9.05 -6.11
N LYS A 84 12.85 10.17 -6.00
CA LYS A 84 13.44 11.51 -6.11
C LYS A 84 14.24 11.93 -4.88
N ALA A 85 13.76 11.62 -3.68
CA ALA A 85 14.42 12.08 -2.46
C ALA A 85 15.73 11.33 -2.18
N PHE A 86 15.78 10.01 -2.41
CA PHE A 86 16.98 9.20 -2.11
C PHE A 86 17.83 8.85 -3.33
N ASN A 87 17.26 8.87 -4.53
CA ASN A 87 17.96 8.57 -5.80
C ASN A 87 18.91 7.36 -5.70
N PRO A 88 18.40 6.16 -5.36
CA PRO A 88 19.25 5.00 -5.09
C PRO A 88 20.02 4.57 -6.33
N ALA A 89 21.32 4.29 -6.17
CA ALA A 89 22.22 3.95 -7.28
C ALA A 89 21.78 2.69 -8.07
N ASP A 90 21.23 1.69 -7.38
CA ASP A 90 20.76 0.44 -7.99
C ASP A 90 19.31 0.52 -8.53
N GLY A 91 18.74 1.73 -8.55
CA GLY A 91 17.33 1.93 -8.84
C GLY A 91 16.41 1.51 -7.70
N TYR A 92 15.22 2.09 -7.70
CA TYR A 92 14.19 1.83 -6.69
C TYR A 92 13.27 0.66 -7.08
N TYR A 93 12.88 0.59 -8.37
CA TYR A 93 11.89 -0.37 -8.84
C TYR A 93 12.49 -1.78 -8.98
N LYS A 94 12.30 -2.58 -7.93
CA LYS A 94 12.73 -3.97 -7.82
C LYS A 94 11.51 -4.89 -7.69
N LEU A 95 11.74 -6.21 -7.70
CA LEU A 95 10.66 -7.21 -7.70
C LEU A 95 9.72 -7.08 -6.49
N ASP A 96 10.26 -6.79 -5.31
CA ASP A 96 9.51 -6.52 -4.08
C ASP A 96 8.58 -5.31 -4.22
N VAL A 97 9.02 -4.24 -4.89
CA VAL A 97 8.19 -3.05 -5.16
C VAL A 97 7.07 -3.38 -6.15
N TYR A 98 7.35 -4.14 -7.21
CA TYR A 98 6.31 -4.58 -8.15
C TYR A 98 5.28 -5.49 -7.48
N LEU A 99 5.73 -6.40 -6.62
CA LEU A 99 4.86 -7.25 -5.80
C LEU A 99 3.99 -6.40 -4.88
N TYR A 100 4.57 -5.40 -4.21
CA TYR A 100 3.84 -4.45 -3.37
C TYR A 100 2.73 -3.73 -4.15
N TYR A 101 3.01 -3.20 -5.35
CA TYR A 101 1.98 -2.55 -6.17
C TYR A 101 0.89 -3.51 -6.64
N ALA A 102 1.28 -4.72 -7.05
CA ALA A 102 0.34 -5.77 -7.45
C ALA A 102 -0.59 -6.14 -6.27
N LEU A 103 -0.05 -6.31 -5.07
CA LEU A 103 -0.83 -6.60 -3.87
C LEU A 103 -1.74 -5.42 -3.49
N THR A 104 -1.23 -4.19 -3.54
CA THR A 104 -2.02 -2.99 -3.25
C THR A 104 -3.23 -2.87 -4.17
N PHE A 105 -3.09 -3.26 -5.44
CA PHE A 105 -4.18 -3.28 -6.39
C PHE A 105 -5.13 -4.48 -6.19
N THR A 106 -4.59 -5.69 -6.03
CA THR A 106 -5.38 -6.94 -6.05
C THR A 106 -6.09 -7.23 -4.73
N LEU A 107 -5.49 -6.92 -3.58
CA LEU A 107 -6.06 -7.24 -2.27
C LEU A 107 -7.43 -6.59 -2.03
N PRO A 108 -7.66 -5.31 -2.36
CA PRO A 108 -9.00 -4.73 -2.19
C PRO A 108 -10.04 -5.39 -3.10
N LEU A 109 -9.68 -5.79 -4.34
CA LEU A 109 -10.59 -6.52 -5.23
C LEU A 109 -10.98 -7.88 -4.64
N ILE A 110 -10.00 -8.63 -4.14
CA ILE A 110 -10.22 -9.92 -3.49
C ILE A 110 -11.12 -9.74 -2.25
N ALA A 111 -10.83 -8.75 -1.41
CA ALA A 111 -11.64 -8.47 -0.22
C ALA A 111 -13.08 -8.06 -0.57
N GLY A 112 -13.26 -7.26 -1.62
CA GLY A 112 -14.58 -6.87 -2.11
C GLY A 112 -15.38 -8.01 -2.71
N TRP A 113 -14.72 -9.00 -3.31
CA TRP A 113 -15.37 -10.22 -3.83
C TRP A 113 -15.75 -11.20 -2.71
N SER A 114 -14.88 -11.34 -1.71
CA SER A 114 -15.05 -12.32 -0.62
C SER A 114 -16.04 -11.90 0.46
N LYS A 115 -16.47 -10.63 0.49
CA LYS A 115 -17.45 -10.18 1.48
C LYS A 115 -18.88 -10.55 1.07
N PRO A 116 -19.67 -11.17 1.96
CA PRO A 116 -21.09 -11.39 1.71
C PRO A 116 -21.77 -10.02 1.51
N LYS A 117 -22.67 -9.98 0.53
CA LYS A 117 -23.44 -8.78 0.16
C LYS A 117 -24.42 -8.37 1.25
#